data_AF-A0A853B6B7-F1
#
_entry.id   AF-A0A853B6B7-F1
#
_cell.length_a   1.000
_cell.length_b   1.000
_cell.length_c   1.000
_cell.angle_alpha   90.00
_cell.angle_beta   90.00
_cell.angle_gamma   90.00
#
_symmetry.space_group_name_H-M   'P 1'
#
loop_
_entity.id
_entity.type
_entity.pdbx_description
1 polymer ?
#
loop_
_entity_poly.entity_id
_entity_poly.type
_entity_poly.pdbx_seq_one_letter_code
_entity_poly.pdbx_strand_id
1 'polypeptide(L)'
;MRRRWWVIGAVVLVVVVGGVLFLLLRTTEEDRVEDVADRFVTAVDTQDQRTMVELLCASEAAAVTGDDDYDPAYDGYTSGFARARSLDDVRISGDAASVRLTRPDQEASTLYLLRENGVWKVCASAQGKLVR
;
A
#
# COMPACT_ATOMS: atom_id res chain seq x y z
N MET A 1 5.82 -51.46 -7.03
CA MET A 1 5.93 -50.24 -7.87
C MET A 1 4.80 -49.20 -7.68
N ARG A 2 3.59 -49.56 -7.20
CA ARG A 2 2.44 -48.64 -7.05
C ARG A 2 2.56 -47.54 -5.98
N ARG A 3 3.35 -47.74 -4.91
CA ARG A 3 3.51 -46.75 -3.82
C ARG A 3 4.26 -45.47 -4.25
N ARG A 4 5.19 -45.56 -5.23
CA ARG A 4 5.96 -44.39 -5.70
C ARG A 4 5.10 -43.38 -6.47
N TRP A 5 4.09 -43.86 -7.21
CA TRP A 5 3.15 -42.97 -7.93
C TRP A 5 2.21 -42.19 -7.01
N TRP A 6 1.83 -42.76 -5.87
CA TRP A 6 1.04 -42.07 -4.86
C TRP A 6 1.80 -40.94 -4.17
N VAL A 7 3.09 -41.16 -3.90
CA VAL A 7 3.94 -40.12 -3.28
C VAL A 7 4.15 -38.95 -4.26
N ILE A 8 4.37 -39.23 -5.55
CA ILE A 8 4.51 -38.18 -6.57
C ILE A 8 3.21 -37.40 -6.72
N GLY A 9 2.06 -38.08 -6.81
CA GLY A 9 0.75 -37.42 -6.90
C GLY A 9 0.43 -36.55 -5.68
N ALA A 10 0.76 -37.00 -4.48
CA ALA A 10 0.58 -36.23 -3.25
C ALA A 10 1.48 -34.99 -3.21
N VAL A 11 2.75 -35.10 -3.61
CA VAL A 11 3.69 -33.96 -3.65
C VAL A 11 3.22 -32.91 -4.66
N VAL A 12 2.82 -33.32 -5.87
CA VAL A 12 2.31 -32.40 -6.89
C VAL A 12 1.07 -31.66 -6.37
N LEU A 13 0.14 -32.36 -5.71
CA LEU A 13 -1.06 -31.74 -5.16
C LEU A 13 -0.73 -30.71 -4.07
N VAL A 14 0.22 -30.99 -3.18
CA VAL A 14 0.65 -30.03 -2.14
C VAL A 14 1.31 -28.79 -2.76
N VAL A 15 2.15 -28.95 -3.78
CA VAL A 15 2.80 -27.82 -4.46
C VAL A 15 1.77 -26.94 -5.18
N VAL A 16 0.78 -27.55 -5.84
CA VAL A 16 -0.29 -26.81 -6.53
C VAL A 16 -1.14 -26.04 -5.52
N VAL A 17 -1.62 -26.69 -4.46
CA VAL A 17 -2.45 -26.04 -3.42
C VAL A 17 -1.67 -24.95 -2.71
N GLY A 18 -0.41 -25.21 -2.34
CA GLY A 18 0.46 -24.23 -1.71
C GLY A 18 0.75 -23.04 -2.62
N GLY A 19 0.97 -23.28 -3.92
CA GLY A 19 1.17 -22.22 -4.90
C GLY A 19 -0.07 -21.33 -5.09
N VAL A 20 -1.26 -21.94 -5.18
CA VAL A 20 -2.52 -21.19 -5.28
C VAL A 20 -2.75 -20.35 -4.02
N LEU A 21 -2.57 -20.93 -2.83
CA LEU A 21 -2.73 -20.20 -1.56
C LEU A 21 -1.74 -19.03 -1.45
N PHE A 22 -0.48 -19.26 -1.82
CA PHE A 22 0.55 -18.21 -1.81
C PHE A 22 0.20 -17.05 -2.75
N LEU A 23 -0.28 -17.35 -3.97
CA LEU A 23 -0.73 -16.33 -4.91
C LEU A 23 -1.92 -15.53 -4.36
N LEU A 24 -2.92 -16.20 -3.79
CA LEU A 24 -4.09 -15.53 -3.20
C LEU A 24 -3.73 -14.61 -2.02
N LEU A 25 -2.81 -15.04 -1.16
CA LEU A 25 -2.32 -14.21 -0.06
C LEU A 25 -1.57 -12.99 -0.59
N ARG A 26 -0.76 -13.18 -1.64
CA ARG A 26 0.00 -12.09 -2.25
C ARG A 26 -0.90 -11.05 -2.90
N THR A 27 -1.89 -11.46 -3.71
CA THR A 27 -2.81 -10.51 -4.35
C THR A 27 -3.59 -9.72 -3.30
N THR A 28 -4.04 -10.39 -2.23
CA THR A 28 -4.72 -9.73 -1.11
C THR A 28 -3.85 -8.66 -0.43
N GLU A 29 -2.55 -8.90 -0.33
CA GLU A 29 -1.61 -7.93 0.24
C GLU A 29 -1.32 -6.77 -0.71
N GLU A 30 -1.19 -7.03 -2.01
CA GLU A 30 -1.05 -5.99 -3.04
C GLU A 30 -2.30 -5.08 -3.06
N ASP A 31 -3.51 -5.66 -3.03
CA ASP A 31 -4.78 -4.92 -2.96
C ASP A 31 -4.87 -4.01 -1.72
N ARG A 32 -4.39 -4.48 -0.56
CA ARG A 32 -4.39 -3.68 0.69
C ARG A 32 -3.43 -2.49 0.61
N VAL A 33 -2.25 -2.69 0.02
CA VAL A 33 -1.26 -1.63 -0.14
C VAL A 33 -1.78 -0.57 -1.12
N GLU A 34 -2.40 -1.02 -2.21
CA GLU A 34 -3.04 -0.14 -3.19
C GLU A 34 -4.19 0.65 -2.59
N ASP A 35 -5.08 0.03 -1.79
CA ASP A 35 -6.17 0.71 -1.09
C ASP A 35 -5.67 1.84 -0.18
N VAL A 36 -4.62 1.57 0.62
CA VAL A 36 -4.04 2.59 1.50
C VAL A 36 -3.44 3.74 0.69
N ALA A 37 -2.76 3.44 -0.41
CA ALA A 37 -2.23 4.46 -1.32
C ALA A 37 -3.37 5.29 -1.95
N ASP A 38 -4.45 4.67 -2.42
CA ASP A 38 -5.58 5.37 -3.02
C ASP A 38 -6.30 6.27 -2.02
N ARG A 39 -6.52 5.78 -0.80
CA ARG A 39 -7.10 6.58 0.28
C ARG A 39 -6.24 7.78 0.63
N PHE A 40 -4.92 7.62 0.65
CA PHE A 40 -3.99 8.72 0.91
C PHE A 40 -4.04 9.75 -0.21
N VAL A 41 -3.98 9.31 -1.48
CA VAL A 41 -4.06 10.24 -2.63
C VAL A 41 -5.41 10.93 -2.69
N THR A 42 -6.50 10.24 -2.34
CA THR A 42 -7.83 10.85 -2.19
C THR A 42 -7.81 11.94 -1.13
N ALA A 43 -7.28 11.65 0.06
CA ALA A 43 -7.19 12.62 1.14
C ALA A 43 -6.36 13.85 0.76
N VAL A 44 -5.27 13.66 -0.01
CA VAL A 44 -4.48 14.77 -0.58
C VAL A 44 -5.30 15.57 -1.60
N ASP A 45 -6.02 14.91 -2.51
CA ASP A 45 -6.82 15.58 -3.54
C ASP A 45 -8.01 16.35 -2.94
N THR A 46 -8.62 15.85 -1.86
CA THR A 46 -9.74 16.48 -1.16
C THR A 46 -9.30 17.38 -0.01
N GLN A 47 -8.01 17.51 0.28
CA GLN A 47 -7.49 18.22 1.45
C GLN A 47 -8.10 17.74 2.78
N ASP A 48 -8.45 16.45 2.89
CA ASP A 48 -8.85 15.83 4.14
C ASP A 48 -7.61 15.57 5.01
N GLN A 49 -7.22 16.61 5.76
CA GLN A 49 -5.99 16.60 6.56
C GLN A 49 -6.03 15.51 7.64
N ARG A 50 -7.20 15.24 8.22
CA ARG A 50 -7.37 14.20 9.23
C ARG A 50 -7.07 12.82 8.66
N THR A 51 -7.70 12.46 7.53
CA THR A 51 -7.45 11.18 6.88
C THR A 51 -6.00 11.08 6.39
N MET A 52 -5.43 12.18 5.89
CA MET A 52 -4.02 12.21 5.47
C MET A 52 -3.09 11.86 6.64
N VAL A 53 -3.23 12.53 7.78
CA VAL A 53 -2.43 12.30 8.99
C VAL A 53 -2.64 10.88 9.53
N GLU A 54 -3.88 10.38 9.53
CA GLU A 54 -4.18 9.01 9.96
C GLU A 54 -3.48 7.95 9.10
N LEU A 55 -3.22 8.23 7.81
CA LEU A 55 -2.58 7.30 6.89
C LEU A 55 -1.05 7.41 6.88
N LEU A 56 -0.47 8.46 7.46
CA LEU A 56 0.97 8.64 7.57
C LEU A 56 1.59 7.78 8.68
N CYS A 57 2.88 7.49 8.54
CA CYS A 57 3.69 7.01 9.66
C CYS A 57 3.68 8.00 10.82
N ALA A 58 3.88 7.52 12.05
CA ALA A 58 3.84 8.36 13.24
C ALA A 58 4.79 9.58 13.18
N SER A 59 5.98 9.42 12.59
CA SER A 59 6.95 10.52 12.41
C SER A 59 6.45 11.59 11.43
N GLU A 60 5.93 11.18 10.28
CA GLU A 60 5.41 12.07 9.24
C GLU A 60 4.11 12.75 9.69
N ALA A 61 3.24 12.01 10.39
CA ALA A 61 2.05 12.56 11.03
C ALA A 61 2.41 13.68 12.01
N ALA A 62 3.40 13.47 12.88
CA ALA A 62 3.85 14.46 13.85
C ALA A 62 4.37 15.75 13.18
N ALA A 63 5.06 15.62 12.04
CA ALA A 63 5.55 16.77 11.28
C ALA A 63 4.39 17.61 10.70
N VAL A 64 3.33 16.96 10.19
CA VAL A 64 2.15 17.66 9.66
C VAL A 64 1.34 18.30 10.78
N THR A 65 1.08 17.59 11.88
CA THR A 65 0.28 18.14 12.99
C THR A 65 1.00 19.23 13.79
N GLY A 66 2.31 19.38 13.61
CA GLY A 66 3.11 20.44 14.22
C GLY A 66 3.15 21.74 13.41
N ASP A 67 2.55 21.75 12.21
CA ASP A 67 2.43 22.94 11.37
C ASP A 67 1.23 23.80 11.81
N ASP A 68 1.39 25.13 11.78
CA ASP A 68 0.36 26.08 12.21
C ASP A 68 -0.88 26.06 11.28
N ASP A 69 -0.73 25.57 10.04
CA ASP A 69 -1.81 25.46 9.05
C ASP A 69 -2.65 24.17 9.22
N TYR A 70 -2.28 23.28 10.15
CA TYR A 70 -3.05 22.06 10.42
C TYR A 70 -4.35 22.36 11.16
N ASP A 71 -5.49 22.09 10.51
CA ASP A 71 -6.82 22.19 11.11
C ASP A 71 -7.53 20.82 11.04
N PRO A 72 -7.60 20.06 12.15
CA PRO A 72 -8.29 18.76 12.17
C PRO A 72 -9.81 18.87 12.06
N ALA A 73 -10.38 20.07 12.24
CA ALA A 73 -11.81 20.33 12.08
C ALA A 73 -12.17 20.68 10.62
N TYR A 74 -11.19 20.96 9.78
CA TYR A 74 -11.38 21.13 8.34
C TYR A 74 -11.64 19.76 7.70
N ASP A 75 -12.82 19.59 7.13
CA ASP A 75 -13.29 18.34 6.51
C ASP A 75 -12.94 18.22 5.03
N GLY A 76 -12.10 19.12 4.51
CA GLY A 76 -11.67 19.12 3.13
C GLY A 76 -12.72 19.67 2.16
N TYR A 77 -12.53 19.37 0.88
CA TYR A 77 -13.51 19.61 -0.17
C TYR A 77 -14.38 18.37 -0.38
N THR A 78 -15.68 18.57 -0.60
CA THR A 78 -16.59 17.49 -0.94
C THR A 78 -16.24 16.83 -2.28
N SER A 79 -16.57 15.55 -2.40
CA SER A 79 -16.25 14.68 -3.55
C SER A 79 -16.55 15.35 -4.89
N GLY A 80 -15.49 15.55 -5.69
CA GLY A 80 -15.52 16.27 -6.97
C GLY A 80 -14.13 16.70 -7.45
N PHE A 81 -13.15 16.75 -6.54
CA PHE A 81 -11.75 17.07 -6.81
C PHE A 81 -10.83 15.87 -7.00
N ALA A 82 -11.37 14.64 -7.00
CA ALA A 82 -10.58 13.44 -7.25
C ALA A 82 -10.00 13.49 -8.66
N ARG A 83 -8.68 13.66 -8.77
CA ARG A 83 -7.99 13.76 -10.05
C ARG A 83 -7.85 12.38 -10.67
N ALA A 84 -7.94 12.30 -11.99
CA ALA A 84 -7.66 11.06 -12.72
C ALA A 84 -6.24 10.59 -12.36
N ARG A 85 -6.13 9.32 -11.95
CA ARG A 85 -4.88 8.71 -11.48
C ARG A 85 -4.87 7.22 -11.75
N SER A 86 -3.66 6.65 -11.81
CA SER A 86 -3.39 5.21 -11.81
C SER A 86 -2.48 4.89 -10.63
N LEU A 87 -2.81 3.80 -9.94
CA LEU A 87 -1.94 3.16 -8.95
C LEU A 87 -1.54 1.81 -9.50
N ASP A 88 -0.26 1.59 -9.68
CA ASP A 88 0.27 0.39 -10.32
C ASP A 88 1.66 0.04 -9.77
N ASP A 89 2.24 -1.05 -10.28
CA ASP A 89 3.61 -1.49 -9.94
C ASP A 89 3.84 -1.67 -8.42
N VAL A 90 2.86 -2.27 -7.75
CA VAL A 90 2.92 -2.58 -6.31
C VAL A 90 4.06 -3.56 -6.04
N ARG A 91 5.00 -3.17 -5.19
CA ARG A 91 6.08 -4.05 -4.71
C ARG A 91 6.02 -4.13 -3.20
N ILE A 92 6.08 -5.34 -2.66
CA ILE A 92 6.08 -5.60 -1.22
C ILE A 92 7.34 -6.39 -0.87
N SER A 93 8.09 -5.92 0.14
CA SER A 93 9.25 -6.60 0.71
C SER A 93 9.16 -6.53 2.23
N GLY A 94 8.76 -7.63 2.86
CA GLY A 94 8.52 -7.69 4.31
C GLY A 94 7.51 -6.64 4.75
N ASP A 95 7.95 -5.73 5.61
CA ASP A 95 7.14 -4.63 6.15
C ASP A 95 7.22 -3.33 5.35
N ALA A 96 7.84 -3.33 4.17
CA ALA A 96 7.93 -2.18 3.29
C ALA A 96 7.23 -2.45 1.96
N ALA A 97 6.60 -1.44 1.40
CA ALA A 97 5.99 -1.51 0.08
C ALA A 97 6.16 -0.21 -0.72
N SER A 98 6.02 -0.31 -2.03
CA SER A 98 5.95 0.85 -2.93
C SER A 98 4.80 0.71 -3.90
N VAL A 99 4.16 1.83 -4.23
CA VAL A 99 3.11 1.93 -5.26
C VAL A 99 3.48 3.07 -6.20
N ARG A 100 3.39 2.85 -7.51
CA ARG A 100 3.59 3.90 -8.50
C ARG A 100 2.28 4.65 -8.69
N LEU A 101 2.35 5.97 -8.54
CA LEU A 101 1.25 6.89 -8.80
C LEU A 101 1.53 7.64 -10.10
N THR A 102 0.63 7.47 -11.07
CA THR A 102 0.67 8.18 -12.35
C THR A 102 -0.54 9.09 -12.48
N ARG A 103 -0.33 10.34 -12.92
CA ARG A 103 -1.40 11.27 -13.31
C ARG A 103 -1.19 11.74 -14.75
N PRO A 104 -2.26 12.04 -15.51
CA PRO A 104 -2.13 12.45 -16.92
C PRO A 104 -1.24 13.68 -17.16
N ASP A 105 -1.17 14.58 -16.18
CA ASP A 105 -0.54 15.90 -16.24
C ASP A 105 0.73 16.02 -15.38
N GLN A 106 1.21 14.94 -14.77
CA GLN A 106 2.35 14.95 -13.84
C GLN A 106 3.31 13.80 -14.13
N GLU A 107 4.57 14.00 -13.77
CA GLU A 107 5.54 12.91 -13.76
C GLU A 107 5.10 11.82 -12.78
N ALA A 108 5.36 10.56 -13.13
CA ALA A 108 5.06 9.44 -12.27
C ALA A 108 5.85 9.56 -10.96
N SER A 109 5.16 9.40 -9.84
CA SER A 109 5.73 9.44 -8.49
C SER A 109 5.61 8.08 -7.84
N THR A 110 6.43 7.80 -6.83
CA THR A 110 6.35 6.55 -6.06
C THR A 110 5.95 6.87 -4.63
N LEU A 111 4.87 6.25 -4.17
CA LEU A 111 4.48 6.24 -2.77
C LEU A 111 5.17 5.08 -2.08
N TYR A 112 5.72 5.35 -0.90
CA TYR A 112 6.37 4.35 -0.07
C TYR A 112 5.49 4.11 1.16
N LEU A 113 5.30 2.84 1.49
CA LEU A 113 4.49 2.42 2.61
C LEU A 113 5.29 1.54 3.57
N LEU A 114 5.06 1.71 4.86
CA LEU A 114 5.62 0.87 5.92
C LEU A 114 4.50 0.27 6.74
N ARG A 115 4.65 -0.99 7.14
CA ARG A 115 3.75 -1.65 8.07
C ARG A 115 4.16 -1.28 9.50
N GLU A 116 3.33 -0.48 10.17
CA GLU A 116 3.47 -0.15 11.59
C GLU A 116 2.35 -0.86 12.37
N ASN A 117 2.72 -1.68 13.36
CA ASN A 117 1.76 -2.42 14.19
C ASN A 117 0.73 -3.25 13.39
N GLY A 118 1.15 -3.80 12.23
CA GLY A 118 0.28 -4.60 11.37
C GLY A 118 -0.59 -3.78 10.41
N VAL A 119 -0.49 -2.46 10.41
CA VAL A 119 -1.25 -1.56 9.53
C VAL A 119 -0.30 -0.86 8.57
N TRP A 120 -0.65 -0.84 7.28
CA TRP A 120 0.11 -0.11 6.27
C TRP A 120 -0.09 1.40 6.44
N LYS A 121 1.01 2.15 6.39
CA LYS A 121 1.08 3.61 6.51
C LYS A 121 1.97 4.18 5.41
N VAL A 122 1.73 5.41 4.97
CA VAL A 122 2.57 6.12 3.99
C VAL A 122 3.76 6.75 4.71
N CYS A 123 4.97 6.36 4.29
CA CYS A 123 6.21 6.68 4.99
C CYS A 123 7.37 6.80 4.01
N ALA A 124 8.03 7.96 3.97
CA ALA A 124 9.16 8.18 3.05
C ALA A 124 10.35 7.27 3.38
N SER A 125 10.51 6.94 4.68
CA SER A 125 11.58 6.07 5.19
C SER A 125 11.54 4.63 4.64
N ALA A 126 10.38 4.16 4.13
CA ALA A 126 10.27 2.83 3.54
C ALA A 126 11.09 2.67 2.24
N GLN A 127 11.44 3.77 1.55
CA GLN A 127 12.31 3.73 0.36
C GLN A 127 13.64 3.02 0.66
N GLY A 128 14.28 3.32 1.80
CA GLY A 128 15.56 2.72 2.17
C GLY A 128 15.49 1.22 2.48
N LYS A 129 14.28 0.66 2.71
CA LYS A 129 14.06 -0.77 2.98
C LYS A 129 13.79 -1.59 1.71
N LEU A 130 13.46 -0.94 0.60
CA LEU A 130 13.18 -1.58 -0.68
C LEU A 130 14.41 -1.69 -1.61
N VAL A 131 15.48 -0.99 -1.28
CA VAL A 131 16.74 -0.94 -2.08
C VAL A 131 17.84 -1.85 -1.48
N ARG A 132 17.56 -2.52 -0.35
CA ARG A 132 18.44 -3.52 0.26
C ARG A 132 18.04 -4.93 -0.15
#